data_AF-A0A401U4W3-F1
#
_entry.id   AF-A0A401U4W3-F1
#
_cell.length_a   1.000
_cell.length_b   1.000
_cell.length_c   1.000
_cell.angle_alpha   90.00
_cell.angle_beta   90.00
_cell.angle_gamma   90.00
#
_symmetry.space_group_name_H-M   'P 1'
#
loop_
_entity.id
_entity.type
_entity.pdbx_description
1 polymer ?
#
loop_
_entity_poly.entity_id
_entity_poly.type
_entity_poly.pdbx_seq_one_letter_code
_entity_poly.pdbx_strand_id
1 'polypeptide(L)' 'MQALRSNKQGKQVFDTLSPSRQKEIVRYISSLKSEASVELNVDRAIGFLLGKNGL' A
#
# COMPACT_ATOMS: atom_id res chain seq x y z
N MET A 1 4.00 5.69 9.42
CA MET A 1 3.92 4.25 9.07
C MET A 1 3.02 3.48 10.04
N GLN A 2 1.75 3.90 10.23
CA GLN A 2 0.80 3.18 11.10
C GLN A 2 -0.14 2.27 10.29
N ALA A 3 -0.56 2.68 9.09
CA ALA A 3 -1.45 1.90 8.21
C ALA A 3 -0.91 0.51 7.81
N LEU A 4 0.41 0.37 7.62
CA LEU A 4 1.03 -0.94 7.32
C LEU A 4 1.18 -1.86 8.53
N ARG A 5 1.00 -1.35 9.77
CA ARG A 5 1.09 -2.18 10.99
C ARG A 5 -0.20 -2.92 11.30
N SER A 6 -1.36 -2.41 10.85
CA SER A 6 -2.66 -3.03 11.10
C SER A 6 -2.99 -4.18 10.14
N ASN A 7 -2.21 -4.40 9.07
CA ASN A 7 -2.49 -5.44 8.08
C ASN A 7 -1.26 -6.32 7.80
N LYS A 8 -1.11 -7.40 8.57
CA LYS A 8 0.00 -8.37 8.44
C LYS A 8 0.12 -8.97 7.04
N GLN A 9 -1.02 -9.19 6.35
CA GLN A 9 -1.01 -9.69 4.97
C GLN A 9 -0.49 -8.65 3.99
N GLY A 10 -0.89 -7.39 4.13
CA GLY A 10 -0.38 -6.30 3.32
C GLY A 10 1.14 -6.13 3.45
N LYS A 11 1.67 -6.26 4.67
CA LYS A 11 3.12 -6.22 4.91
C LYS A 11 3.85 -7.39 4.24
N GLN A 12 3.33 -8.62 4.34
CA GLN A 12 3.95 -9.78 3.70
C GLN A 12 4.05 -9.61 2.18
N VAL A 13 3.00 -9.12 1.52
CA VAL A 13 3.02 -8.87 0.07
C VAL A 13 3.95 -7.71 -0.28
N PHE A 14 3.97 -6.65 0.53
CA PHE A 14 4.91 -5.54 0.32
C PHE A 14 6.37 -5.99 0.42
N ASP A 15 6.68 -6.85 1.39
CA ASP A 15 8.04 -7.36 1.61
C ASP A 15 8.52 -8.27 0.45
N THR A 16 7.62 -8.88 -0.34
CA THR A 16 8.00 -9.67 -1.53
C THR A 16 8.22 -8.84 -2.79
N LEU A 17 7.87 -7.55 -2.79
CA LEU A 17 8.06 -6.68 -3.95
C LEU A 17 9.54 -6.31 -4.16
N SER A 18 9.91 -6.00 -5.40
CA SER A 18 11.25 -5.47 -5.69
C SER A 18 11.49 -4.14 -4.97
N PRO A 19 12.75 -3.80 -4.62
CA PRO A 19 13.07 -2.55 -3.92
C PRO A 19 12.58 -1.29 -4.65
N SER A 20 12.53 -1.30 -5.99
CA SER A 20 11.99 -0.21 -6.81
C SER A 20 10.50 0.01 -6.59
N ARG A 21 9.70 -1.07 -6.60
CA ARG A 21 8.24 -1.01 -6.38
C ARG A 21 7.91 -0.64 -4.94
N GLN A 22 8.67 -1.17 -3.97
CA GLN A 22 8.54 -0.75 -2.57
C GLN A 22 8.75 0.76 -2.42
N LYS A 23 9.82 1.31 -3.02
CA LYS A 23 10.09 2.76 -3.03
C LYS A 23 8.97 3.58 -3.66
N GLU A 24 8.40 3.09 -4.75
CA GLU A 24 7.31 3.76 -5.45
C GLU A 24 6.02 3.82 -4.62
N ILE A 25 5.65 2.70 -4.00
CA ILE A 25 4.50 2.62 -3.09
C ILE A 25 4.71 3.55 -1.88
N VAL A 26 5.90 3.55 -1.27
CA VAL A 26 6.22 4.47 -0.16
C VAL A 26 6.12 5.93 -0.59
N ARG A 27 6.64 6.28 -1.76
CA ARG A 27 6.56 7.64 -2.32
C ARG A 27 5.11 8.07 -2.54
N TYR A 28 4.30 7.19 -3.15
CA TYR A 28 2.90 7.44 -3.41
C TYR A 28 2.13 7.67 -2.10
N ILE A 29 2.27 6.77 -1.12
CA ILE A 29 1.62 6.89 0.19
C ILE A 29 2.05 8.18 0.91
N SER A 30 3.34 8.51 0.88
CA SER A 30 3.89 9.71 1.54
C SER A 30 3.41 11.03 0.90
N SER A 31 2.89 10.98 -0.33
CA SER A 31 2.37 12.15 -1.05
C SER A 31 0.89 12.44 -0.77
N LEU A 32 0.20 11.56 -0.04
CA LEU A 32 -1.23 11.72 0.28
C LEU A 32 -1.43 12.72 1.43
N LYS A 33 -2.21 13.77 1.19
CA LYS A 33 -2.34 14.95 2.08
C LYS A 33 -3.35 14.82 3.22
N SER A 34 -4.16 13.76 3.27
CA SER A 34 -5.09 13.52 4.39
C SER A 34 -5.09 12.05 4.81
N GLU A 35 -5.22 11.80 6.11
CA GLU A 35 -5.26 10.44 6.70
C GLU A 35 -6.37 9.58 6.06
N ALA A 36 -7.53 10.17 5.79
CA ALA A 36 -8.63 9.50 5.07
C ALA A 36 -8.25 9.11 3.63
N SER A 37 -7.43 9.91 2.95
CA SER A 37 -6.91 9.56 1.61
C SER A 37 -5.84 8.48 1.70
N VAL A 38 -5.08 8.41 2.79
CA VAL A 38 -4.07 7.37 3.00
C VAL A 38 -4.74 6.00 3.14
N GLU A 39 -5.75 5.86 3.99
CA GLU A 39 -6.44 4.57 4.19
C GLU A 39 -7.07 4.07 2.89
N LEU A 40 -7.82 4.93 2.19
CA LEU A 40 -8.51 4.53 0.96
C LEU A 40 -7.55 4.11 -0.16
N ASN A 41 -6.38 4.74 -0.25
CA ASN A 41 -5.38 4.43 -1.27
C ASN A 41 -4.47 3.26 -0.87
N VAL A 42 -4.25 3.04 0.44
CA VAL A 42 -3.61 1.82 0.96
C VAL A 42 -4.50 0.61 0.67
N ASP A 43 -5.81 0.71 0.93
CA ASP A 43 -6.76 -0.37 0.62
C ASP A 43 -6.84 -0.65 -0.88
N ARG A 44 -6.81 0.38 -1.71
CA ARG A 44 -6.73 0.22 -3.17
C ARG A 44 -5.43 -0.46 -3.61
N ALA A 45 -4.29 -0.06 -3.06
CA ALA A 45 -3.00 -0.67 -3.37
C ALA A 45 -2.95 -2.14 -2.92
N ILE A 46 -3.46 -2.46 -1.72
CA ILE A 46 -3.60 -3.84 -1.24
C ILE A 46 -4.52 -4.63 -2.17
N GLY A 47 -5.66 -4.08 -2.56
CA GLY A 47 -6.58 -4.74 -3.48
C GLY A 47 -5.97 -5.00 -4.86
N PHE A 48 -5.15 -4.09 -5.39
CA PHE A 48 -4.41 -4.30 -6.63
C PHE A 48 -3.37 -5.42 -6.48
N LEU A 49 -2.60 -5.41 -5.38
CA LEU A 49 -1.59 -6.43 -5.09
C LEU A 49 -2.17 -7.82 -4.85
N LEU A 50 -3.42 -7.90 -4.39
CA LEU A 50 -4.15 -9.15 -4.18
C LEU A 50 -4.98 -9.59 -5.40
N GLY A 51 -4.94 -8.83 -6.51
CA GLY A 51 -5.76 -9.11 -7.69
C GLY A 51 -7.28 -8.95 -7.46
N LYS A 52 -7.68 -8.26 -6.39
CA LYS A 52 -9.09 -8.02 -6.01
C LYS A 52 -9.67 -6.75 -6.64
N ASN A 53 -8.82 -5.79 -6.98
CA ASN A 53 -9.19 -4.60 -7.73
C ASN A 53 -8.52 -4.69 -9.11
N GLY A 54 -9.16 -5.43 -10.01
CA GLY A 54 -8.84 -5.39 -11.44
C GLY A 54 -9.37 -4.11 -12.08
N LEU A 55 -8.74 -3.69 -13.18
CA LEU A 55 -9.31 -2.73 -14.13
C LEU A 55 -10.72 -3.14 -14.57
#